data_AF-A0A1G0CTL8-F1
#
_entry.id   AF-A0A1G0CTL8-F1
#
_cell.length_a   1.000
_cell.length_b   1.000
_cell.length_c   1.000
_cell.angle_alpha   90.00
_cell.angle_beta   90.00
_cell.angle_gamma   90.00
#
_symmetry.space_group_name_H-M   'P 1'
#
loop_
_entity.id
_entity.type
_entity.pdbx_description
1 polymer ?
#
loop_
_entity_poly.entity_id
_entity_poly.type
_entity_poly.pdbx_seq_one_letter_code
_entity_poly.pdbx_strand_id
1 'polypeptide(L)' 'VLLIEDAVYAATAGNAFEVKLREAMGRLKVYVLQPDLEARGMGDRLIAGVTAVDYGGFVNLTISNNTCQSWL' A
#
# COMPACT_ATOMS: atom_id res chain seq x y z
N VAL A 1 6.75 -2.65 1.81
CA VAL A 1 6.37 -1.22 1.65
C VAL A 1 4.92 -1.09 2.04
N LEU A 2 4.57 -0.15 2.92
CA LEU A 2 3.20 0.16 3.29
C LEU A 2 2.87 1.57 2.78
N LEU A 3 1.79 1.69 2.01
CA LEU A 3 1.25 2.96 1.52
C LEU A 3 0.13 3.41 2.46
N ILE A 4 0.29 4.59 3.06
CA ILE A 4 -0.66 5.21 4.00
C ILE A 4 -0.95 6.64 3.58
N GLU A 5 -1.96 7.26 4.19
CA GLU A 5 -2.39 8.62 3.94
C GLU A 5 -2.60 8.86 2.43
N ASP A 6 -1.97 9.88 1.85
CA ASP A 6 -2.10 10.17 0.42
C ASP A 6 -1.37 9.17 -0.48
N ALA A 7 -0.41 8.39 0.05
CA ALA A 7 0.30 7.40 -0.75
C ALA A 7 -0.61 6.26 -1.24
N VAL A 8 -1.82 6.09 -0.67
CA VAL A 8 -2.78 5.08 -1.13
C VAL A 8 -3.23 5.29 -2.57
N TYR A 9 -3.16 6.52 -3.11
CA TYR A 9 -3.45 6.76 -4.52
C TYR A 9 -2.51 5.99 -5.45
N ALA A 10 -1.25 5.79 -5.06
CA ALA A 10 -0.29 5.01 -5.85
C ALA A 10 -0.72 3.55 -6.00
N ALA A 11 -1.50 3.01 -5.06
CA ALA A 11 -2.02 1.64 -5.08
C ALA A 11 -3.23 1.45 -6.01
N THR A 12 -3.74 2.51 -6.66
CA THR A 12 -4.96 2.45 -7.48
C THR A 12 -4.70 2.15 -8.96
N ALA A 13 -5.58 1.38 -9.59
CA ALA A 13 -5.46 1.00 -11.00
C ALA A 13 -5.81 2.16 -11.94
N GLY A 14 -5.09 2.22 -13.06
CA GLY A 14 -5.20 3.24 -14.09
C GLY A 14 -4.42 4.53 -13.79
N ASN A 15 -3.59 4.56 -12.75
CA ASN A 15 -2.75 5.72 -12.44
C ASN A 15 -1.40 5.69 -13.19
N ALA A 16 -0.73 6.83 -13.26
CA ALA A 16 0.53 6.99 -14.00
C ALA A 16 1.72 6.17 -13.45
N PHE A 17 1.62 5.68 -12.21
CA PHE A 17 2.66 4.93 -11.49
C PHE A 17 2.41 3.43 -11.46
N GLU A 18 1.28 2.92 -11.96
CA GLU A 18 0.90 1.51 -11.88
C GLU A 18 1.97 0.58 -12.44
N VAL A 19 2.55 0.91 -13.61
CA VAL A 19 3.62 0.10 -14.24
C VAL A 19 4.81 -0.04 -13.29
N LYS A 20 5.28 1.06 -12.71
CA LYS A 20 6.41 1.06 -11.76
C LYS A 20 6.07 0.29 -10.49
N LEU A 21 4.84 0.40 -9.99
CA LEU A 21 4.41 -0.34 -8.81
C LEU A 21 4.37 -1.85 -9.10
N ARG A 22 3.89 -2.26 -10.27
CA ARG A 22 3.90 -3.67 -10.72
C ARG A 22 5.31 -4.23 -10.84
N GLU A 23 6.23 -3.47 -11.41
CA GLU A 23 7.66 -3.85 -11.44
C GLU A 23 8.24 -3.98 -10.03
N ALA A 24 7.92 -3.06 -9.13
CA ALA A 24 8.36 -3.11 -7.73
C ALA A 24 7.80 -4.34 -6.99
N MET A 25 6.56 -4.73 -7.25
CA MET A 25 5.93 -5.93 -6.67
C MET A 25 6.64 -7.24 -7.05
N GLY A 26 7.40 -7.26 -8.16
CA GLY A 26 8.25 -8.41 -8.51
C GLY A 26 9.41 -8.65 -7.53
N ARG A 27 9.73 -7.68 -6.67
CA ARG A 27 10.85 -7.75 -5.70
C ARG A 27 10.45 -7.41 -4.27
N LEU A 28 9.32 -6.71 -4.09
CA LEU A 28 8.88 -6.16 -2.81
C LEU A 28 7.45 -6.60 -2.51
N LYS A 29 7.17 -6.92 -1.23
CA LYS A 29 5.79 -6.99 -0.76
C LYS A 29 5.25 -5.57 -0.58
N VAL A 30 4.16 -5.27 -1.28
CA VAL A 30 3.49 -3.97 -1.27
C VAL A 30 2.14 -4.09 -0.56
N TYR A 31 1.93 -3.21 0.41
CA TYR A 31 0.73 -3.13 1.23
C TYR A 31 0.11 -1.74 1.11
N VAL A 32 -1.19 -1.65 1.35
CA VAL A 32 -1.94 -0.39 1.46
C VAL A 32 -2.78 -0.41 2.72
N LEU A 33 -2.88 0.73 3.42
CA LEU A 33 -3.77 0.86 4.57
C LEU A 33 -5.22 1.03 4.08
N GLN A 34 -6.04 0.01 4.33
CA GLN A 34 -7.42 -0.08 3.85
C GLN A 34 -8.29 1.09 4.34
N PRO A 35 -8.26 1.49 5.64
CA PRO A 35 -9.00 2.66 6.10
C PRO A 35 -8.71 3.94 5.31
N ASP A 36 -7.46 4.19 4.91
CA ASP A 36 -7.09 5.37 4.13
C ASP A 36 -7.60 5.32 2.69
N LEU A 37 -7.57 4.12 2.10
CA LEU A 37 -8.07 3.88 0.74
C LEU A 37 -9.60 4.06 0.69
N GLU A 38 -10.31 3.55 1.69
CA GLU A 38 -11.75 3.68 1.85
C GLU A 38 -12.17 5.12 2.12
N ALA A 39 -11.46 5.83 3.00
CA ALA A 39 -11.71 7.24 3.29
C ALA A 39 -11.62 8.13 2.03
N ARG A 40 -10.83 7.71 1.03
CA ARG A 40 -10.69 8.39 -0.27
C ARG A 40 -11.64 7.85 -1.36
N GLY A 41 -12.48 6.86 -1.04
CA GLY A 41 -13.43 6.26 -2.00
C GLY A 41 -12.76 5.42 -3.10
N MET A 42 -11.58 4.85 -2.82
CA MET A 42 -10.75 4.15 -3.82
C MET A 42 -10.72 2.62 -3.64
N GLY A 43 -11.53 2.06 -2.73
CA GLY A 43 -11.51 0.63 -2.38
C GLY A 43 -11.62 -0.31 -3.60
N ASP A 44 -12.52 0.00 -4.54
CA ASP A 44 -12.77 -0.82 -5.73
C ASP A 44 -11.70 -0.67 -6.82
N ARG A 45 -10.72 0.21 -6.62
CA ARG A 45 -9.68 0.52 -7.60
C ARG A 45 -8.33 -0.07 -7.24
N LEU A 46 -8.23 -0.95 -6.25
CA LEU A 46 -6.94 -1.50 -5.82
C LEU A 46 -6.24 -2.29 -6.95
N ILE A 47 -4.96 -2.01 -7.17
CA ILE A 47 -4.13 -2.78 -8.10
C ILE A 47 -4.05 -4.23 -7.63
N ALA A 48 -4.39 -5.16 -8.52
CA ALA A 48 -4.23 -6.58 -8.26
C ALA A 48 -2.78 -6.91 -7.86
N GLY A 49 -2.62 -7.56 -6.71
CA GLY A 49 -1.33 -7.92 -6.11
C GLY A 49 -0.92 -7.06 -4.91
N VAL A 50 -1.48 -5.85 -4.77
CA VAL A 50 -1.30 -5.05 -3.55
C VAL A 50 -2.14 -5.64 -2.43
N THR A 51 -1.54 -5.80 -1.25
CA THR A 51 -2.24 -6.36 -0.08
C THR A 51 -2.85 -5.24 0.78
N ALA A 52 -4.17 -5.23 0.92
CA ALA A 52 -4.87 -4.35 1.85
C ALA A 52 -4.68 -4.83 3.29
N VAL A 53 -4.40 -3.92 4.22
CA VAL A 53 -4.29 -4.18 5.66
C VAL A 53 -5.06 -3.14 6.45
N ASP A 54 -5.56 -3.52 7.63
CA ASP A 54 -6.10 -2.59 8.62
C ASP A 54 -4.99 -2.09 9.57
N TYR A 55 -5.37 -1.35 10.61
CA TYR A 55 -4.41 -0.89 11.63
C TYR A 55 -3.75 -2.03 12.40
N GLY A 56 -4.45 -3.14 12.65
CA GLY A 56 -3.85 -4.34 13.26
C GLY A 56 -2.77 -4.93 12.35
N GLY A 57 -3.04 -5.03 11.05
CA GLY A 57 -2.08 -5.43 10.03
C GLY A 57 -0.89 -4.49 9.92
N PHE A 58 -1.09 -3.17 10.03
CA PHE A 58 0.01 -2.20 10.10
C PHE A 58 0.90 -2.48 11.33
N VAL A 59 0.33 -2.58 12.54
CA VAL A 59 1.10 -2.92 13.75
C VAL A 59 1.86 -4.24 13.58
N ASN A 60 1.22 -5.26 12.98
CA ASN A 60 1.89 -6.53 12.69
C ASN A 60 3.08 -6.36 11.72
N LEU A 61 2.96 -5.50 10.70
CA LEU A 61 4.07 -5.21 9.79
C LEU A 61 5.23 -4.51 10.51
N THR A 62 4.98 -3.63 11.48
CA THR A 62 6.06 -2.93 12.20
C THR A 62 6.84 -3.84 13.14
N ILE A 63 6.18 -4.82 13.76
CA ILE A 63 6.86 -5.80 14.64
C ILE A 63 7.51 -6.95 13.87
N SER A 64 7.03 -7.26 12.67
CA SER A 64 7.55 -8.36 11.84
C SER A 64 8.77 -7.98 10.99
N ASN A 65 9.11 -6.69 10.91
CA ASN A 65 10.27 -6.19 10.18
C ASN A 65 11.26 -5.56 11.16
N ASN A 66 12.56 -5.84 10.99
CA ASN A 66 13.60 -5.37 11.92
C ASN A 66 13.68 -3.84 12.03
N THR A 67 13.30 -3.12 10.98
CA THR A 67 13.37 -1.65 10.93
C THR A 67 12.14 -1.07 10.24
N CYS A 68 11.73 0.11 10.71
CA CYS A 68 10.74 0.94 10.05
C CYS A 68 11.44 2.18 9.48
N GLN A 69 11.36 2.35 8.17
CA GLN A 69 11.85 3.55 7.48
C GLN A 69 10.67 4.31 6.89
N SER A 70 10.46 5.52 7.40
CA SER A 70 9.40 6.41 6.91
C SER A 70 9.94 7.32 5.81
N TRP A 71 9.12 7.52 4.78
CA TRP A 71 9.34 8.49 3.71
C TRP A 71 8.27 9.56 3.87
N LEU A 72 8.68 10.76 4.27
CA LEU A 72 7.83 11.92 4.57
C LEU A 72 7.82 12.89 3.39
#